data_AF-A0A1G7FDV8-F1
#
_entry.id   AF-A0A1G7FDV8-F1
#
_cell.length_a   1.000
_cell.length_b   1.000
_cell.length_c   1.000
_cell.angle_alpha   90.00
_cell.angle_beta   90.00
_cell.angle_gamma   90.00
#
_symmetry.space_group_name_H-M   'P 1'
#
loop_
_entity.id
_entity.type
_entity.pdbx_description
1 polymer ?
#
loop_
_entity_poly.entity_id
_entity_poly.type
_entity_poly.pdbx_seq_one_letter_code
_entity_poly.pdbx_strand_id
1 'polypeptide(L)'
;MKTIVIAVLSISIYICSIAATAQTPQTPKTPNVQVSQHSDTSKTTTSTSYNTSVSTDGVEDQNQNVSVSVSNTNHSYSFRARYSGAKDQELKELIIKEMGTNNLTTSNGKLKWSLTSGNEDVYEIELRKGKLTMEVDKNSASPSLVEKIVNLGKSAKTIITGKSEANIEAEKLQREADRLKREADRMQREADRMKREEERLQREADRLNRSHTSVYEKDAERFTQEAKKLTSEAAQLTEEARHRGGVSSNIKNLLNEDRTRLEVRSSSKETWVWPTVQKELITSLLSDKLITSEATVHLTRDASGMYINGEKLKETNERKYSALFLKYGIAKNNYFSFDKSQNHIVIINEPIRLDELVNELKTVGFIRSVNDKVSIELNGYTMIKNGASLTPEKVSKYNALFLKHNIIAAPGKIIEFMGNGGYKIGYSLGPKSHIGTWVFPN
;
A
#
# COMPACT_ATOMS: atom_id res chain seq x y z
N MET A 1 56.99 3.59 -22.00
CA MET A 1 55.96 4.66 -21.91
C MET A 1 54.67 4.00 -21.46
N LYS A 2 54.40 3.99 -20.15
CA LYS A 2 53.44 4.87 -19.44
C LYS A 2 51.97 4.68 -19.90
N THR A 3 51.25 3.84 -19.13
CA THR A 3 49.89 4.01 -18.53
C THR A 3 48.85 4.92 -19.18
N ILE A 4 47.59 4.42 -19.26
CA ILE A 4 46.26 4.98 -18.84
C ILE A 4 45.21 3.89 -19.22
N VAL A 5 44.54 3.15 -18.33
CA VAL A 5 43.49 3.41 -17.32
C VAL A 5 42.10 3.81 -17.90
N ILE A 6 41.19 2.81 -17.88
CA ILE A 6 39.74 2.79 -17.52
C ILE A 6 38.78 3.88 -18.06
N ALA A 7 37.71 3.44 -18.76
CA ALA A 7 36.31 3.78 -18.44
C ALA A 7 35.32 2.99 -19.33
N VAL A 8 34.62 2.01 -18.73
CA VAL A 8 33.43 1.36 -19.30
C VAL A 8 32.23 2.21 -18.90
N LEU A 9 31.48 2.71 -19.89
CA LEU A 9 30.25 3.48 -19.68
C LEU A 9 29.05 2.60 -20.05
N SER A 10 28.59 1.83 -19.06
CA SER A 10 27.33 1.09 -19.09
C SER A 10 26.17 2.07 -18.89
N ILE A 11 25.40 2.33 -19.95
CA ILE A 11 24.13 3.05 -19.86
C ILE A 11 23.05 2.03 -19.46
N SER A 12 22.86 1.92 -18.14
CA SER A 12 21.81 1.15 -17.50
C SER A 12 20.50 1.94 -17.56
N ILE A 13 19.51 1.40 -18.27
CA ILE A 13 18.14 1.92 -18.30
C ILE A 13 17.52 1.73 -16.91
N TYR A 14 17.18 2.84 -16.27
CA TYR A 14 16.40 2.89 -15.03
C TYR A 14 14.97 2.37 -15.31
N ILE A 15 14.64 1.20 -14.79
CA ILE A 15 13.25 0.74 -14.65
C ILE A 15 12.89 0.91 -13.18
N CYS A 16 11.94 1.80 -12.92
CA CYS A 16 11.29 1.97 -11.61
C CYS A 16 10.67 0.65 -11.15
N SER A 17 11.23 0.06 -10.11
CA SER A 17 10.55 -0.94 -9.28
C SER A 17 10.11 -0.26 -7.98
N ILE A 18 8.82 0.07 -7.88
CA ILE A 18 8.18 0.41 -6.60
C ILE A 18 7.96 -0.91 -5.87
N ALA A 19 8.88 -1.26 -4.98
CA ALA A 19 8.65 -2.26 -3.95
C ALA A 19 7.94 -1.56 -2.78
N ALA A 20 6.67 -1.89 -2.56
CA ALA A 20 5.95 -1.51 -1.35
C ALA A 20 6.51 -2.31 -0.18
N THR A 21 7.45 -1.72 0.57
CA THR A 21 7.83 -2.21 1.90
C THR A 21 6.80 -1.72 2.90
N ALA A 22 5.85 -2.59 3.25
CA ALA A 22 4.98 -2.39 4.40
C ALA A 22 5.84 -2.37 5.67
N GLN A 23 6.08 -1.18 6.22
CA GLN A 23 6.62 -1.04 7.57
C GLN A 23 5.52 -1.41 8.58
N THR A 24 5.77 -2.45 9.38
CA THR A 24 4.98 -2.76 10.57
C THR A 24 5.01 -1.57 11.54
N PRO A 25 3.87 -1.09 12.06
CA PRO A 25 3.83 0.00 13.04
C PRO A 25 4.55 -0.41 14.33
N GLN A 26 5.52 0.40 14.75
CA GLN A 26 6.11 0.28 16.09
C GLN A 26 5.09 0.76 17.13
N THR A 27 4.86 -0.07 18.15
CA THR A 27 4.08 0.27 19.34
C THR A 27 4.71 1.45 20.11
N PRO A 28 3.92 2.46 20.54
CA PRO A 28 4.40 3.57 21.35
C PRO A 28 4.95 3.10 22.71
N LYS A 29 6.11 3.64 23.11
CA LYS A 29 6.68 3.46 24.46
C LYS A 29 5.85 4.23 25.48
N THR A 30 5.48 3.56 26.56
CA THR A 30 4.78 4.09 27.73
C THR A 30 5.66 5.11 28.49
N PRO A 31 5.11 6.25 28.97
CA PRO A 31 5.87 7.20 29.78
C PRO A 31 6.22 6.64 31.16
N ASN A 32 7.47 6.86 31.57
CA ASN A 32 8.01 6.52 32.88
C ASN A 32 7.47 7.50 33.94
N VAL A 33 6.57 7.05 34.81
CA VAL A 33 6.11 7.82 35.98
C VAL A 33 7.03 7.48 37.15
N GLN A 34 7.90 8.43 37.51
CA GLN A 34 8.65 8.37 38.76
C GLN A 34 7.68 8.55 39.94
N VAL A 35 7.49 7.47 40.70
CA VAL A 35 6.81 7.51 41.99
C VAL A 35 7.79 8.05 43.03
N SER A 36 7.52 9.26 43.52
CA SER A 36 8.22 9.84 44.66
C SER A 36 7.76 9.14 45.93
N GLN A 37 8.66 8.40 46.60
CA GLN A 37 8.41 7.84 47.92
C GLN A 37 8.75 8.91 48.98
N HIS A 38 7.74 9.44 49.65
CA HIS A 38 7.91 10.12 50.93
C HIS A 38 7.47 9.18 52.05
N SER A 39 8.40 8.86 52.94
CA SER A 39 8.21 8.08 54.16
C SER A 39 7.71 9.00 55.28
N ASP A 40 6.44 8.90 55.65
CA ASP A 40 5.87 9.57 56.82
C ASP A 40 5.57 8.56 57.93
N THR A 41 6.47 8.49 58.92
CA THR A 41 6.18 7.90 60.23
C THR A 41 5.08 8.74 60.89
N SER A 42 3.84 8.30 60.71
CA SER A 42 2.64 9.01 61.15
C SER A 42 2.49 8.90 62.66
N LYS A 43 2.82 9.97 63.39
CA LYS A 43 2.25 10.19 64.73
C LYS A 43 0.76 10.49 64.55
N THR A 44 -0.12 9.61 65.02
CA THR A 44 -1.58 9.71 64.85
C THR A 44 -2.15 10.86 65.69
N THR A 45 -2.05 12.08 65.18
CA THR A 45 -2.74 13.25 65.72
C THR A 45 -4.01 13.46 64.90
N THR A 46 -5.18 13.24 65.48
CA THR A 46 -6.46 13.58 64.84
C THR A 46 -6.94 14.91 65.39
N SER A 47 -6.81 15.97 64.59
CA SER A 47 -7.40 17.28 64.86
C SER A 47 -8.58 17.47 63.92
N THR A 48 -9.75 17.77 64.46
CA THR A 48 -10.97 18.02 63.68
C THR A 48 -11.61 19.30 64.20
N SER A 49 -11.61 20.33 63.37
CA SER A 49 -12.36 21.57 63.59
C SER A 49 -13.58 21.60 62.67
N TYR A 50 -14.74 21.93 63.25
CA TYR A 50 -16.01 22.01 62.56
C TYR A 50 -16.67 23.34 62.90
N ASN A 51 -16.92 24.17 61.89
CA ASN A 51 -17.69 25.40 62.01
C ASN A 51 -18.93 25.24 61.13
N THR A 52 -20.10 25.41 61.74
CA THR A 52 -21.37 25.45 61.00
C THR A 52 -22.24 26.58 61.54
N SER A 53 -22.86 27.33 60.65
CA SER A 53 -23.93 28.27 60.98
C SER A 53 -25.23 27.47 61.08
N VAL A 54 -25.88 27.47 62.25
CA VAL A 54 -27.19 26.84 62.44
C VAL A 54 -28.22 27.95 62.56
N SER A 55 -29.13 28.02 61.58
CA SER A 55 -30.34 28.82 61.68
C SER A 55 -31.41 27.98 62.38
N THR A 56 -31.81 28.38 63.59
CA THR A 56 -32.99 27.82 64.26
C THR A 56 -34.22 28.62 63.82
N ASP A 57 -35.18 27.94 63.18
CA ASP A 57 -36.48 28.53 62.86
C ASP A 57 -37.23 28.88 64.16
N GLY A 58 -37.62 30.15 64.29
CA GLY A 58 -38.67 30.57 65.24
C GLY A 58 -38.31 31.58 66.33
N VAL A 59 -37.12 32.18 66.35
CA VAL A 59 -36.84 33.37 67.20
C VAL A 59 -35.90 34.32 66.45
N GLU A 60 -36.34 35.57 66.29
CA GLU A 60 -35.55 36.67 65.73
C GLU A 60 -34.25 36.90 66.53
N ASP A 61 -33.17 37.17 65.80
CA ASP A 61 -31.82 37.45 66.26
C ASP A 61 -31.16 36.36 67.11
N GLN A 62 -30.41 35.47 66.46
CA GLN A 62 -28.94 35.53 66.39
C GLN A 62 -28.42 34.40 65.47
N ASN A 63 -27.62 34.73 64.44
CA ASN A 63 -26.83 33.76 63.69
C ASN A 63 -25.78 33.15 64.64
N GLN A 64 -26.10 32.03 65.29
CA GLN A 64 -25.22 31.41 66.29
C GLN A 64 -24.22 30.49 65.57
N ASN A 65 -22.98 30.94 65.47
CA ASN A 65 -21.89 30.11 64.94
C ASN A 65 -21.61 28.95 65.91
N VAL A 66 -21.94 27.74 65.50
CA VAL A 66 -21.54 26.52 66.20
C VAL A 66 -20.10 26.21 65.79
N SER A 67 -19.21 26.18 66.77
CA SER A 67 -17.81 25.78 66.58
C SER A 67 -17.50 24.61 67.50
N VAL A 68 -16.96 23.54 66.95
CA VAL A 68 -16.48 22.38 67.69
C VAL A 68 -15.06 22.09 67.23
N SER A 69 -14.14 22.07 68.18
CA SER A 69 -12.75 21.68 67.97
C SER A 69 -12.44 20.48 68.83
N VAL A 70 -12.00 19.39 68.20
CA VAL A 70 -11.57 18.17 68.86
C VAL A 70 -10.12 17.93 68.48
N SER A 71 -9.26 17.83 69.49
CA SER A 71 -7.87 17.42 69.33
C SER A 71 -7.65 16.15 70.13
N ASN A 72 -7.25 15.09 69.43
CA ASN A 72 -6.96 13.80 70.04
C ASN A 72 -5.51 13.42 69.68
N THR A 73 -4.61 13.59 70.65
CA THR A 73 -3.18 13.26 70.51
C THR A 73 -2.83 12.04 71.35
N ASN A 74 -1.59 11.57 71.27
CA ASN A 74 -1.12 10.47 72.12
C ASN A 74 -1.13 10.82 73.63
N HIS A 75 -0.92 12.08 73.98
CA HIS A 75 -0.73 12.51 75.37
C HIS A 75 -1.96 13.21 75.97
N SER A 76 -2.87 13.71 75.14
CA SER A 76 -4.02 14.46 75.63
C SER A 76 -5.22 14.37 74.70
N TYR A 77 -6.39 14.59 75.29
CA TYR A 77 -7.64 14.82 74.57
C TYR A 77 -8.18 16.20 74.94
N SER A 78 -8.56 17.01 73.94
CA SER A 78 -9.19 18.31 74.12
C SER A 78 -10.43 18.42 73.25
N PHE A 79 -11.54 18.80 73.87
CA PHE A 79 -12.80 19.13 73.22
C PHE A 79 -13.17 20.56 73.59
N ARG A 80 -13.40 21.42 72.60
CA ARG A 80 -13.80 22.81 72.82
C ARG A 80 -14.95 23.13 71.89
N ALA A 81 -16.08 23.53 72.47
CA ALA A 81 -17.24 23.91 71.70
C ALA A 81 -17.84 25.24 72.15
N ARG A 82 -18.33 26.01 71.17
CA ARG A 82 -19.23 27.16 71.36
C ARG A 82 -20.51 26.88 70.60
N TYR A 83 -21.65 27.08 71.25
CA TYR A 83 -22.96 26.71 70.73
C TYR A 83 -24.06 27.52 71.42
N SER A 84 -25.30 27.39 70.97
CA SER A 84 -26.45 28.10 71.57
C SER A 84 -26.76 27.56 72.98
N GLY A 85 -26.96 28.46 73.95
CA GLY A 85 -27.25 28.08 75.33
C GLY A 85 -28.53 27.24 75.53
N ALA A 86 -29.39 27.14 74.52
CA ALA A 86 -30.53 26.21 74.51
C ALA A 86 -30.12 24.74 74.72
N LYS A 87 -28.86 24.38 74.40
CA LYS A 87 -28.30 23.03 74.57
C LYS A 87 -27.61 22.80 75.91
N ASP A 88 -27.48 23.83 76.76
CA ASP A 88 -26.74 23.73 78.03
C ASP A 88 -27.38 22.70 78.97
N GLN A 89 -28.71 22.60 79.01
CA GLN A 89 -29.42 21.66 79.88
C GLN A 89 -29.18 20.20 79.43
N GLU A 90 -29.30 19.94 78.13
CA GLU A 90 -29.10 18.61 77.53
C GLU A 90 -27.64 18.14 77.71
N LEU A 91 -26.68 19.05 77.55
CA LEU A 91 -25.26 18.78 77.78
C LEU A 91 -24.94 18.57 79.27
N LYS A 92 -25.58 19.33 80.16
CA LYS A 92 -25.45 19.15 81.61
C LYS A 92 -25.93 17.77 82.02
N GLU A 93 -27.10 17.34 81.54
CA GLU A 93 -27.66 16.01 81.83
C GLU A 93 -26.75 14.90 81.31
N LEU A 94 -26.21 15.03 80.09
CA LEU A 94 -25.24 14.10 79.54
C LEU A 94 -23.97 14.00 80.40
N ILE A 95 -23.38 15.12 80.80
CA ILE A 95 -22.15 15.12 81.61
C ILE A 95 -22.41 14.54 83.01
N ILE A 96 -23.54 14.87 83.64
CA ILE A 96 -23.92 14.29 84.94
C ILE A 96 -24.18 12.78 84.82
N LYS A 97 -24.82 12.34 83.75
CA LYS A 97 -25.07 10.91 83.50
C LYS A 97 -23.76 10.13 83.37
N GLU A 98 -22.78 10.68 82.65
CA GLU A 98 -21.51 9.99 82.40
C GLU A 98 -20.50 10.17 83.54
N MET A 99 -20.36 11.36 84.10
CA MET A 99 -19.32 11.67 85.10
C MET A 99 -19.84 11.62 86.55
N GLY A 100 -21.16 11.56 86.73
CA GLY A 100 -21.79 11.71 88.04
C GLY A 100 -21.67 13.12 88.60
N THR A 101 -21.91 13.25 89.90
CA THR A 101 -21.74 14.50 90.67
C THR A 101 -20.44 14.54 91.46
N ASN A 102 -19.63 13.49 91.37
CA ASN A 102 -18.32 13.44 92.01
C ASN A 102 -17.37 14.44 91.33
N ASN A 103 -16.53 15.12 92.11
CA ASN A 103 -15.58 16.13 91.63
C ASN A 103 -16.21 17.35 90.93
N LEU A 104 -17.52 17.55 91.09
CA LEU A 104 -18.25 18.70 90.58
C LEU A 104 -18.15 19.89 91.54
N THR A 105 -17.71 21.02 91.02
CA THR A 105 -17.75 22.32 91.70
C THR A 105 -18.65 23.28 90.91
N THR A 106 -19.46 24.05 91.63
CA THR A 106 -20.34 25.07 91.04
C THR A 106 -19.92 26.44 91.56
N SER A 107 -19.53 27.33 90.66
CA SER A 107 -19.16 28.71 90.99
C SER A 107 -19.59 29.65 89.87
N ASN A 108 -20.32 30.73 90.20
CA ASN A 108 -20.73 31.78 89.27
C ASN A 108 -21.31 31.28 87.92
N GLY A 109 -22.23 30.32 87.95
CA GLY A 109 -22.85 29.76 86.74
C GLY A 109 -21.93 28.89 85.87
N LYS A 110 -20.72 28.55 86.35
CA LYS A 110 -19.82 27.54 85.80
C LYS A 110 -19.98 26.23 86.56
N LEU A 111 -20.19 25.15 85.82
CA LEU A 111 -20.07 23.78 86.31
C LEU A 111 -18.68 23.26 85.91
N LYS A 112 -17.88 22.85 86.88
CA LYS A 112 -16.54 22.30 86.65
C LYS A 112 -16.41 20.93 87.29
N TRP A 113 -16.17 19.91 86.50
CA TRP A 113 -15.70 18.60 86.96
C TRP A 113 -14.19 18.56 86.80
N SER A 114 -13.44 18.38 87.88
CA SER A 114 -11.99 18.27 87.80
C SER A 114 -11.43 17.32 88.83
N LEU A 115 -10.52 16.45 88.42
CA LEU A 115 -9.76 15.58 89.31
C LEU A 115 -8.29 15.92 89.20
N THR A 116 -7.65 16.12 90.34
CA THR A 116 -6.20 16.30 90.44
C THR A 116 -5.61 15.13 91.20
N SER A 117 -4.46 14.62 90.74
CA SER A 117 -3.70 13.58 91.44
C SER A 117 -2.29 14.12 91.66
N GLY A 118 -1.96 14.47 92.91
CA GLY A 118 -0.78 15.27 93.22
C GLY A 118 -0.94 16.74 92.78
N ASN A 119 0.08 17.29 92.11
CA ASN A 119 0.08 18.66 91.54
C ASN A 119 -0.34 18.70 90.04
N GLU A 120 -0.87 17.59 89.49
CA GLU A 120 -1.26 17.49 88.08
C GLU A 120 -2.78 17.30 87.92
N ASP A 121 -3.35 18.01 86.93
CA ASP A 121 -4.76 17.92 86.54
C ASP A 121 -4.98 16.68 85.66
N VAL A 122 -5.71 15.68 86.15
CA VAL A 122 -6.01 14.44 85.40
C VAL A 122 -7.06 14.69 84.33
N TYR A 123 -8.12 15.43 84.67
CA TYR A 123 -9.09 15.93 83.70
C TYR A 123 -9.78 17.20 84.20
N GLU A 124 -10.24 18.01 83.26
CA GLU A 124 -11.12 19.15 83.48
C GLU A 124 -12.25 19.15 82.46
N ILE A 125 -13.51 19.15 82.93
CA ILE A 125 -14.70 19.42 82.12
C ILE A 125 -15.35 20.67 82.66
N GLU A 126 -15.49 21.68 81.80
CA GLU A 126 -16.09 22.97 82.11
C GLU A 126 -17.31 23.18 81.21
N LEU A 127 -18.46 23.33 81.84
CA LEU A 127 -19.70 23.74 81.20
C LEU A 127 -20.09 25.13 81.70
N ARG A 128 -20.26 26.06 80.77
CA ARG A 128 -20.84 27.39 80.97
C ARG A 128 -21.86 27.67 79.88
N LYS A 129 -22.62 28.76 80.04
CA LYS A 129 -23.62 29.17 79.06
C LYS A 129 -23.04 29.21 77.64
N GLY A 130 -23.51 28.33 76.76
CA GLY A 130 -23.11 28.23 75.36
C GLY A 130 -21.65 27.80 75.11
N LYS A 131 -20.96 27.22 76.11
CA LYS A 131 -19.57 26.79 75.99
C LYS A 131 -19.28 25.52 76.79
N LEU A 132 -18.65 24.57 76.13
CA LEU A 132 -18.17 23.32 76.72
C LEU A 132 -16.69 23.12 76.41
N THR A 133 -15.91 22.92 77.46
CA THR A 133 -14.49 22.55 77.36
C THR A 133 -14.29 21.22 78.07
N MET A 134 -13.57 20.29 77.46
CA MET A 134 -13.11 19.06 78.11
C MET A 134 -11.63 18.88 77.81
N GLU A 135 -10.83 18.61 78.82
CA GLU A 135 -9.40 18.36 78.70
C GLU A 135 -9.05 17.15 79.57
N VAL A 136 -8.25 16.23 79.03
CA VAL A 136 -7.79 15.03 79.72
C VAL A 136 -6.34 14.81 79.40
N ASP A 137 -5.52 14.63 80.43
CA ASP A 137 -4.17 14.14 80.29
C ASP A 137 -4.18 12.61 80.26
N LYS A 138 -3.77 12.02 79.15
CA LYS A 138 -3.79 10.56 78.96
C LYS A 138 -2.66 9.84 79.69
N ASN A 139 -1.63 10.57 80.11
CA ASN A 139 -0.51 9.99 80.86
C ASN A 139 -0.88 9.81 82.33
N SER A 140 -1.77 10.67 82.84
CA SER A 140 -2.19 10.69 84.25
C SER A 140 -3.59 10.07 84.46
N ALA A 141 -4.43 9.99 83.42
CA ALA A 141 -5.75 9.37 83.47
C ALA A 141 -5.72 7.86 83.20
N SER A 142 -6.66 7.11 83.80
CA SER A 142 -6.85 5.70 83.44
C SER A 142 -7.39 5.56 82.00
N PRO A 143 -7.04 4.49 81.26
CA PRO A 143 -7.55 4.27 79.90
C PRO A 143 -9.08 4.28 79.80
N SER A 144 -9.77 3.74 80.81
CA SER A 144 -11.24 3.74 80.86
C SER A 144 -11.83 5.14 81.02
N LEU A 145 -11.16 6.04 81.76
CA LEU A 145 -11.56 7.43 81.91
C LEU A 145 -11.35 8.22 80.61
N VAL A 146 -10.22 8.00 79.94
CA VAL A 146 -9.93 8.60 78.63
C VAL A 146 -11.00 8.19 77.61
N GLU A 147 -11.32 6.90 77.52
CA GLU A 147 -12.35 6.40 76.62
C GLU A 147 -13.72 7.01 76.94
N LYS A 148 -14.08 7.11 78.22
CA LYS A 148 -15.34 7.71 78.66
C LYS A 148 -15.44 9.18 78.26
N ILE A 149 -14.40 9.98 78.46
CA ILE A 149 -14.41 11.40 78.11
C ILE A 149 -14.37 11.62 76.59
N VAL A 150 -13.70 10.74 75.83
CA VAL A 150 -13.75 10.74 74.36
C VAL A 150 -15.18 10.45 73.86
N ASN A 151 -15.86 9.45 74.42
CA ASN A 151 -17.24 9.10 74.07
C ASN A 151 -18.24 10.19 74.50
N LEU A 152 -18.00 10.83 75.64
CA LEU A 152 -18.73 12.01 76.08
C LEU A 152 -18.59 13.16 75.07
N GLY A 153 -17.38 13.41 74.57
CA GLY A 153 -17.14 14.43 73.55
C GLY A 153 -17.82 14.12 72.21
N LYS A 154 -17.88 12.85 71.78
CA LYS A 154 -18.65 12.43 70.59
C LYS A 154 -20.15 12.69 70.77
N SER A 155 -20.69 12.32 71.92
CA SER A 155 -22.11 12.53 72.25
C SER A 155 -22.45 14.02 72.35
N ALA A 156 -21.58 14.81 72.98
CA ALA A 156 -21.70 16.26 73.03
C ALA A 156 -21.64 16.89 71.64
N LYS A 157 -20.73 16.43 70.75
CA LYS A 157 -20.68 16.88 69.35
C LYS A 157 -21.99 16.62 68.62
N THR A 158 -22.63 15.46 68.83
CA THR A 158 -23.94 15.16 68.23
C THR A 158 -25.05 16.06 68.74
N ILE A 159 -25.12 16.31 70.06
CA ILE A 159 -26.10 17.25 70.66
C ILE A 159 -25.90 18.67 70.11
N ILE A 160 -24.64 19.09 69.97
CA ILE A 160 -24.27 20.44 69.52
C ILE A 160 -24.51 20.64 68.02
N THR A 161 -24.22 19.65 67.18
CA THR A 161 -24.28 19.78 65.72
C THR A 161 -25.56 19.23 65.09
N GLY A 162 -26.35 18.46 65.83
CA GLY A 162 -27.58 17.83 65.33
C GLY A 162 -27.37 16.77 64.25
N LYS A 163 -26.12 16.40 63.92
CA LYS A 163 -25.78 15.41 62.89
C LYS A 163 -24.87 14.31 63.46
N SER A 164 -25.19 13.06 63.12
CA SER A 164 -24.32 11.91 63.38
C SER A 164 -23.21 11.81 62.33
N GLU A 165 -22.12 11.13 62.65
CA GLU A 165 -21.00 10.93 61.72
C GLU A 165 -21.41 10.12 60.47
N ALA A 166 -22.33 9.16 60.63
CA ALA A 166 -22.90 8.38 59.53
C ALA A 166 -23.62 9.24 58.47
N ASN A 167 -24.33 10.30 58.89
CA ASN A 167 -25.04 11.17 57.95
C ASN A 167 -24.08 12.01 57.09
N ILE A 168 -22.92 12.38 57.63
CA ILE A 168 -21.91 13.17 56.91
C ILE A 168 -21.21 12.30 55.85
N GLU A 169 -20.94 11.04 56.18
CA GLU A 169 -20.31 10.09 55.27
C GLU A 169 -21.26 9.71 54.12
N ALA A 170 -22.54 9.49 54.42
CA ALA A 170 -23.56 9.25 53.40
C ALA A 170 -23.69 10.42 52.40
N GLU A 171 -23.70 11.68 52.88
CA GLU A 171 -23.72 12.87 52.00
C GLU A 171 -22.47 12.95 51.10
N LYS A 172 -21.29 12.56 51.60
CA LYS A 172 -20.05 12.56 50.80
C LYS A 172 -20.11 11.50 49.69
N LEU A 173 -20.50 10.27 50.04
CA LEU A 173 -20.62 9.17 49.08
C LEU A 173 -21.64 9.48 47.98
N GLN A 174 -22.77 10.12 48.33
CA GLN A 174 -23.77 10.51 47.34
C GLN A 174 -23.23 11.53 46.33
N ARG A 175 -22.48 12.54 46.81
CA ARG A 175 -21.85 13.55 45.93
C ARG A 175 -20.80 12.94 45.00
N GLU A 176 -20.09 11.93 45.48
CA GLU A 176 -19.11 11.20 44.68
C GLU A 176 -19.79 10.36 43.59
N ALA A 177 -20.86 9.64 43.94
CA ALA A 177 -21.67 8.89 42.99
C ALA A 177 -22.27 9.80 41.89
N ASP A 178 -22.77 10.98 42.26
CA ASP A 178 -23.29 11.97 41.30
C ASP A 178 -22.20 12.50 40.36
N ARG A 179 -20.97 12.70 40.85
CA ARG A 179 -19.83 13.12 40.01
C ARG A 179 -19.47 12.04 39.00
N LEU A 180 -19.34 10.79 39.46
CA LEU A 180 -19.02 9.66 38.61
C LEU A 180 -20.06 9.45 37.51
N LYS A 181 -21.36 9.59 37.84
CA LYS A 181 -22.44 9.47 36.86
C LYS A 181 -22.32 10.53 35.75
N ARG A 182 -22.04 11.79 36.10
CA ARG A 182 -21.86 12.87 35.11
C ARG A 182 -20.62 12.67 34.24
N GLU A 183 -19.59 12.01 34.77
CA GLU A 183 -18.39 11.68 34.03
C GLU A 183 -18.65 10.55 33.03
N ALA A 184 -19.35 9.50 33.45
CA ALA A 184 -19.81 8.43 32.55
C ALA A 184 -20.66 8.98 31.39
N ASP A 185 -21.64 9.85 31.68
CA ASP A 185 -22.47 10.49 30.65
C ASP A 185 -21.64 11.32 29.66
N ARG A 186 -20.59 12.00 30.13
CA ARG A 186 -19.68 12.77 29.25
C ARG A 186 -18.86 11.86 28.35
N MET A 187 -18.28 10.80 28.91
CA MET A 187 -17.51 9.82 28.14
C MET A 187 -18.38 9.14 27.08
N GLN A 188 -19.64 8.80 27.40
CA GLN A 188 -20.53 8.16 26.44
C GLN A 188 -20.87 9.08 25.26
N ARG A 189 -21.11 10.38 25.51
CA ARG A 189 -21.34 11.36 24.43
C ARG A 189 -20.10 11.59 23.57
N GLU A 190 -18.91 11.44 24.13
CA GLU A 190 -17.66 11.55 23.40
C GLU A 190 -17.42 10.32 22.52
N ALA A 191 -17.68 9.12 23.03
CA ALA A 191 -17.67 7.88 22.26
C ALA A 191 -18.65 7.93 21.07
N ASP A 192 -19.88 8.42 21.30
CA ASP A 192 -20.87 8.60 20.23
C ASP A 192 -20.43 9.63 19.17
N ARG A 193 -19.65 10.66 19.56
CA ARG A 193 -19.10 11.62 18.60
C ARG A 193 -17.99 10.99 17.77
N MET A 194 -17.06 10.28 18.41
CA MET A 194 -15.98 9.57 17.71
C MET A 194 -16.52 8.54 16.72
N LYS A 195 -17.54 7.77 17.11
CA LYS A 195 -18.17 6.78 16.22
C LYS A 195 -18.76 7.42 14.96
N ARG A 196 -19.41 8.58 15.08
CA ARG A 196 -19.96 9.30 13.92
C ARG A 196 -18.86 9.86 13.00
N GLU A 197 -17.72 10.23 13.57
CA GLU A 197 -16.58 10.72 12.80
C GLU A 197 -15.91 9.59 12.01
N GLU A 198 -15.73 8.43 12.64
CA GLU A 198 -15.26 7.21 11.97
C GLU A 198 -16.16 6.83 10.79
N GLU A 199 -17.49 6.81 10.98
CA GLU A 199 -18.43 6.54 9.89
C GLU A 199 -18.33 7.55 8.74
N ARG A 200 -18.05 8.82 9.02
CA ARG A 200 -17.86 9.85 7.99
C ARG A 200 -16.58 9.60 7.19
N LEU A 201 -15.47 9.34 7.89
CA LEU A 201 -14.18 9.04 7.26
C LEU A 201 -14.26 7.78 6.39
N GLN A 202 -14.94 6.74 6.87
CA GLN A 202 -15.13 5.52 6.09
C GLN A 202 -15.90 5.77 4.79
N ARG A 203 -16.98 6.55 4.83
CA ARG A 203 -17.75 6.91 3.62
C ARG A 203 -16.94 7.73 2.63
N GLU A 204 -16.05 8.58 3.10
CA GLU A 204 -15.17 9.37 2.25
C GLU A 204 -14.13 8.49 1.56
N ALA A 205 -13.49 7.58 2.33
CA ALA A 205 -12.57 6.59 1.78
C ALA A 205 -13.24 5.70 0.70
N ASP A 206 -14.47 5.24 0.96
CA ASP A 206 -15.22 4.43 0.00
C ASP A 206 -15.54 5.21 -1.29
N ARG A 207 -15.90 6.50 -1.17
CA ARG A 207 -16.16 7.37 -2.34
C ARG A 207 -14.90 7.58 -3.17
N LEU A 208 -13.77 7.82 -2.50
CA LEU A 208 -12.49 8.09 -3.15
C LEU A 208 -11.97 6.82 -3.85
N ASN A 209 -12.11 5.65 -3.23
CA ASN A 209 -11.79 4.38 -3.88
C ASN A 209 -12.66 4.13 -5.12
N ARG A 210 -13.98 4.32 -5.02
CA ARG A 210 -14.88 4.11 -6.17
C ARG A 210 -14.59 5.07 -7.33
N SER A 211 -14.27 6.34 -7.04
CA SER A 211 -13.95 7.30 -8.08
C SER A 211 -12.61 6.98 -8.75
N HIS A 212 -11.57 6.66 -7.97
CA HIS A 212 -10.26 6.30 -8.52
C HIS A 212 -10.37 5.06 -9.40
N THR A 213 -10.92 3.95 -8.89
CA THR A 213 -10.99 2.70 -9.65
C THR A 213 -11.79 2.86 -10.94
N SER A 214 -12.97 3.49 -10.89
CA SER A 214 -13.81 3.62 -12.08
C SER A 214 -13.20 4.54 -13.16
N VAL A 215 -12.48 5.60 -12.78
CA VAL A 215 -11.84 6.50 -13.75
C VAL A 215 -10.64 5.82 -14.39
N TYR A 216 -9.77 5.18 -13.59
CA TYR A 216 -8.59 4.50 -14.14
C TYR A 216 -8.96 3.33 -15.06
N GLU A 217 -9.99 2.56 -14.74
CA GLU A 217 -10.46 1.47 -15.61
C GLU A 217 -10.97 2.02 -16.95
N LYS A 218 -11.79 3.07 -16.94
CA LYS A 218 -12.31 3.69 -18.16
C LYS A 218 -11.22 4.31 -19.02
N ASP A 219 -10.26 4.98 -18.40
CA ASP A 219 -9.13 5.57 -19.12
C ASP A 219 -8.24 4.48 -19.73
N ALA A 220 -7.97 3.41 -18.99
CA ALA A 220 -7.23 2.26 -19.51
C ALA A 220 -7.95 1.63 -20.71
N GLU A 221 -9.26 1.40 -20.62
CA GLU A 221 -10.06 0.91 -21.75
C GLU A 221 -9.98 1.85 -22.95
N ARG A 222 -10.12 3.16 -22.74
CA ARG A 222 -10.01 4.16 -23.81
C ARG A 222 -8.64 4.13 -24.48
N PHE A 223 -7.56 4.11 -23.70
CA PHE A 223 -6.20 4.03 -24.23
C PHE A 223 -5.96 2.74 -25.00
N THR A 224 -6.47 1.60 -24.52
CA THR A 224 -6.30 0.34 -25.26
C THR A 224 -7.04 0.36 -26.60
N GLN A 225 -8.23 0.96 -26.67
CA GLN A 225 -8.96 1.12 -27.92
C GLN A 225 -8.25 2.09 -28.88
N GLU A 226 -7.76 3.21 -28.38
CA GLU A 226 -7.00 4.18 -29.17
C GLU A 226 -5.71 3.59 -29.72
N ALA A 227 -4.97 2.83 -28.91
CA ALA A 227 -3.78 2.11 -29.33
C ALA A 227 -4.08 1.07 -30.43
N LYS A 228 -5.18 0.32 -30.32
CA LYS A 228 -5.63 -0.62 -31.37
C LYS A 228 -5.98 0.12 -32.67
N LYS A 229 -6.66 1.26 -32.58
CA LYS A 229 -6.99 2.10 -33.73
C LYS A 229 -5.73 2.63 -34.42
N LEU A 230 -4.81 3.21 -33.66
CA LEU A 230 -3.52 3.70 -34.17
C LEU A 230 -2.69 2.58 -34.79
N THR A 231 -2.70 1.39 -34.20
CA THR A 231 -2.01 0.21 -34.76
C THR A 231 -2.61 -0.17 -36.12
N SER A 232 -3.94 -0.13 -36.24
CA SER A 232 -4.65 -0.44 -37.49
C SER A 232 -4.39 0.63 -38.56
N GLU A 233 -4.42 1.90 -38.18
CA GLU A 233 -4.13 3.04 -39.06
C GLU A 233 -2.67 3.02 -39.53
N ALA A 234 -1.72 2.74 -38.65
CA ALA A 234 -0.32 2.58 -39.01
C ALA A 234 -0.10 1.39 -39.97
N ALA A 235 -0.81 0.28 -39.77
CA ALA A 235 -0.77 -0.86 -40.69
C ALA A 235 -1.32 -0.49 -42.08
N GLN A 236 -2.45 0.23 -42.14
CA GLN A 236 -3.01 0.72 -43.40
C GLN A 236 -2.05 1.69 -44.11
N LEU A 237 -1.50 2.67 -43.41
CA LEU A 237 -0.53 3.61 -43.98
C LEU A 237 0.74 2.92 -44.47
N THR A 238 1.20 1.89 -43.76
CA THR A 238 2.35 1.09 -44.19
C THR A 238 2.05 0.35 -45.49
N GLU A 239 0.85 -0.23 -45.61
CA GLU A 239 0.43 -0.92 -46.83
C GLU A 239 0.25 0.05 -48.00
N GLU A 240 -0.41 1.19 -47.78
CA GLU A 240 -0.53 2.24 -48.79
C GLU A 240 0.84 2.75 -49.25
N ALA A 241 1.79 2.92 -48.32
CA ALA A 241 3.14 3.32 -48.67
C ALA A 241 3.82 2.29 -49.57
N ARG A 242 3.69 0.99 -49.29
CA ARG A 242 4.24 -0.09 -50.14
C ARG A 242 3.61 -0.10 -51.52
N HIS A 243 2.29 0.04 -51.60
CA HIS A 243 1.57 0.13 -52.88
C HIS A 243 1.96 1.35 -53.70
N ARG A 244 2.47 2.41 -53.06
CA ARG A 244 3.04 3.61 -53.71
C ARG A 244 4.56 3.55 -53.89
N GLY A 245 5.19 2.38 -53.69
CA GLY A 245 6.63 2.18 -53.92
C GLY A 245 7.52 2.65 -52.77
N GLY A 246 6.92 2.96 -51.62
CA GLY A 246 7.62 3.31 -50.40
C GLY A 246 8.38 2.11 -49.83
N VAL A 247 9.71 2.21 -49.86
CA VAL A 247 10.60 1.23 -49.22
C VAL A 247 10.97 1.74 -47.83
N SER A 248 10.69 0.93 -46.80
CA SER A 248 11.01 1.28 -45.40
C SER A 248 12.51 1.49 -45.20
N SER A 249 12.89 2.34 -44.24
CA SER A 249 14.30 2.57 -43.87
C SER A 249 15.02 1.26 -43.50
N ASN A 250 14.31 0.37 -42.83
CA ASN A 250 14.80 -0.95 -42.46
C ASN A 250 15.17 -1.81 -43.68
N ILE A 251 14.34 -1.82 -44.74
CA ILE A 251 14.65 -2.53 -45.99
C ILE A 251 15.82 -1.86 -46.70
N LYS A 252 15.88 -0.52 -46.74
CA LYS A 252 17.03 0.20 -47.33
C LYS A 252 18.33 -0.15 -46.63
N ASN A 253 18.32 -0.25 -45.30
CA ASN A 253 19.49 -0.65 -44.52
C ASN A 253 19.91 -2.08 -44.88
N LEU A 254 18.97 -3.03 -44.94
CA LEU A 254 19.26 -4.41 -45.37
C LEU A 254 19.86 -4.49 -46.78
N LEU A 255 19.37 -3.66 -47.71
CA LEU A 255 19.90 -3.59 -49.07
C LEU A 255 21.32 -3.01 -49.16
N ASN A 256 21.86 -2.45 -48.07
CA ASN A 256 23.25 -1.99 -47.98
C ASN A 256 24.17 -2.99 -47.25
N GLU A 257 23.63 -4.10 -46.74
CA GLU A 257 24.41 -5.09 -46.00
C GLU A 257 24.95 -6.19 -46.91
N ASP A 258 26.21 -6.60 -46.72
CA ASP A 258 26.85 -7.64 -47.54
C ASP A 258 26.11 -8.99 -47.51
N ARG A 259 25.44 -9.32 -46.40
CA ARG A 259 24.69 -10.58 -46.27
C ARG A 259 23.48 -10.69 -47.19
N THR A 260 22.97 -9.58 -47.74
CA THR A 260 21.85 -9.58 -48.69
C THR A 260 22.31 -9.60 -50.15
N ARG A 261 23.63 -9.66 -50.38
CA ARG A 261 24.23 -9.68 -51.71
C ARG A 261 23.94 -11.01 -52.43
N LEU A 262 23.36 -10.91 -53.61
CA LEU A 262 23.15 -12.00 -54.54
C LEU A 262 24.45 -12.27 -55.33
N GLU A 263 25.03 -13.45 -55.11
CA GLU A 263 26.12 -13.96 -55.93
C GLU A 263 25.57 -14.85 -57.05
N VAL A 264 25.56 -14.37 -58.29
CA VAL A 264 25.14 -15.19 -59.44
C VAL A 264 26.23 -16.22 -59.75
N ARG A 265 25.90 -17.51 -59.75
CA ARG A 265 26.81 -18.61 -60.07
C ARG A 265 26.39 -19.26 -61.38
N SER A 266 27.29 -19.39 -62.36
CA SER A 266 27.00 -20.13 -63.61
C SER A 266 27.13 -21.63 -63.37
N SER A 267 26.09 -22.31 -62.87
CA SER A 267 26.11 -23.78 -62.77
C SER A 267 24.83 -24.41 -63.30
N SER A 268 24.95 -25.49 -64.07
CA SER A 268 23.81 -26.18 -64.72
C SER A 268 22.93 -27.00 -63.76
N LYS A 269 23.24 -27.03 -62.46
CA LYS A 269 22.49 -27.75 -61.41
C LYS A 269 21.98 -26.77 -60.35
N GLU A 270 21.49 -25.60 -60.76
CA GLU A 270 20.94 -24.59 -59.85
C GLU A 270 19.72 -25.15 -59.08
N THR A 271 19.89 -25.29 -57.77
CA THR A 271 18.86 -25.82 -56.85
C THR A 271 17.97 -24.72 -56.26
N TRP A 272 18.28 -23.46 -56.57
CA TRP A 272 17.58 -22.27 -56.10
C TRP A 272 17.02 -21.53 -57.31
N VAL A 273 15.69 -21.40 -57.37
CA VAL A 273 14.98 -20.90 -58.57
C VAL A 273 14.96 -19.37 -58.68
N TRP A 274 15.18 -18.64 -57.59
CA TRP A 274 15.00 -17.18 -57.58
C TRP A 274 15.92 -16.41 -58.53
N PRO A 275 17.22 -16.71 -58.68
CA PRO A 275 18.08 -15.99 -59.62
C PRO A 275 17.56 -16.06 -61.06
N THR A 276 17.05 -17.23 -61.46
CA THR A 276 16.41 -17.42 -62.78
C THR A 276 15.12 -16.63 -62.90
N VAL A 277 14.24 -16.71 -61.87
CA VAL A 277 12.99 -15.94 -61.80
C VAL A 277 13.26 -14.45 -61.90
N GLN A 278 14.21 -13.93 -61.12
CA GLN A 278 14.59 -12.53 -61.08
C GLN A 278 15.10 -12.07 -62.44
N LYS A 279 15.94 -12.85 -63.11
CA LYS A 279 16.44 -12.53 -64.45
C LYS A 279 15.30 -12.41 -65.44
N GLU A 280 14.42 -13.43 -65.53
CA GLU A 280 13.30 -13.42 -66.47
C GLU A 280 12.27 -12.31 -66.15
N LEU A 281 12.04 -12.05 -64.87
CA LEU A 281 11.18 -10.96 -64.38
C LEU A 281 11.72 -9.60 -64.82
N ILE A 282 12.98 -9.28 -64.49
CA ILE A 282 13.59 -7.98 -64.80
C ILE A 282 13.66 -7.76 -66.31
N THR A 283 14.05 -8.78 -67.09
CA THR A 283 14.05 -8.70 -68.56
C THR A 283 12.65 -8.41 -69.11
N SER A 284 11.63 -9.08 -68.59
CA SER A 284 10.24 -8.87 -69.00
C SER A 284 9.73 -7.48 -68.63
N LEU A 285 10.05 -6.99 -67.43
CA LEU A 285 9.65 -5.65 -66.95
C LEU A 285 10.28 -4.54 -67.80
N LEU A 286 11.56 -4.68 -68.18
CA LEU A 286 12.24 -3.74 -69.09
C LEU A 286 11.60 -3.76 -70.49
N SER A 287 11.32 -4.95 -71.03
CA SER A 287 10.66 -5.10 -72.34
C SER A 287 9.26 -4.48 -72.34
N ASP A 288 8.51 -4.61 -71.25
CA ASP A 288 7.17 -4.04 -71.09
C ASP A 288 7.21 -2.55 -70.69
N LYS A 289 8.40 -1.96 -70.52
CA LYS A 289 8.63 -0.57 -70.08
C LYS A 289 7.99 -0.24 -68.71
N LEU A 290 7.90 -1.23 -67.83
CA LEU A 290 7.40 -1.07 -66.46
C LEU A 290 8.50 -0.64 -65.48
N ILE A 291 9.76 -0.82 -65.87
CA ILE A 291 10.94 -0.27 -65.16
C ILE A 291 11.91 0.31 -66.17
N THR A 292 12.76 1.23 -65.73
CA THR A 292 13.78 1.89 -66.56
C THR A 292 15.19 1.37 -66.29
N SER A 293 15.40 0.66 -65.18
CA SER A 293 16.70 0.15 -64.75
C SER A 293 16.54 -1.19 -64.07
N GLU A 294 17.49 -2.09 -64.30
CA GLU A 294 17.61 -3.33 -63.54
C GLU A 294 18.20 -3.11 -62.15
N ALA A 295 18.83 -1.96 -61.88
CA ALA A 295 19.55 -1.72 -60.63
C ALA A 295 18.60 -1.66 -59.43
N THR A 296 17.45 -1.01 -59.57
CA THR A 296 16.49 -0.79 -58.48
C THR A 296 15.11 -1.25 -58.89
N VAL A 297 14.57 -2.24 -58.19
CA VAL A 297 13.25 -2.80 -58.45
C VAL A 297 12.56 -3.05 -57.11
N HIS A 298 11.34 -2.54 -56.98
CA HIS A 298 10.42 -2.86 -55.89
C HIS A 298 9.19 -3.54 -56.49
N LEU A 299 8.97 -4.80 -56.13
CA LEU A 299 7.75 -5.54 -56.46
C LEU A 299 7.01 -5.85 -55.16
N THR A 300 5.73 -5.53 -55.11
CA THR A 300 4.82 -6.02 -54.06
C THR A 300 3.73 -6.86 -54.71
N ARG A 301 3.52 -8.07 -54.19
CA ARG A 301 2.44 -8.98 -54.58
C ARG A 301 1.65 -9.37 -53.36
N ASP A 302 0.38 -9.01 -53.33
CA ASP A 302 -0.54 -9.28 -52.22
C ASP A 302 -1.95 -9.63 -52.76
N ALA A 303 -2.94 -9.71 -51.86
CA ALA A 303 -4.31 -10.01 -52.22
C ALA A 303 -4.99 -8.94 -53.11
N SER A 304 -4.47 -7.70 -53.10
CA SER A 304 -4.99 -6.59 -53.88
C SER A 304 -4.43 -6.54 -55.30
N GLY A 305 -3.31 -7.23 -55.58
CA GLY A 305 -2.71 -7.38 -56.90
C GLY A 305 -1.19 -7.33 -56.87
N MET A 306 -0.59 -6.90 -57.99
CA MET A 306 0.85 -6.68 -58.11
C MET A 306 1.17 -5.21 -58.37
N TYR A 307 2.21 -4.72 -57.71
CA TYR A 307 2.71 -3.36 -57.84
C TYR A 307 4.19 -3.42 -58.20
N ILE A 308 4.61 -2.59 -59.16
CA ILE A 308 6.01 -2.40 -59.55
C ILE A 308 6.37 -0.94 -59.32
N ASN A 309 7.37 -0.68 -58.47
CA ASN A 309 7.83 0.66 -58.10
C ASN A 309 6.68 1.61 -57.69
N GLY A 310 5.61 1.07 -57.11
CA GLY A 310 4.44 1.83 -56.67
C GLY A 310 3.31 1.97 -57.70
N GLU A 311 3.47 1.39 -58.89
CA GLU A 311 2.42 1.38 -59.90
C GLU A 311 1.73 0.01 -59.94
N LYS A 312 0.40 0.02 -59.77
CA LYS A 312 -0.41 -1.19 -59.86
C LYS A 312 -0.41 -1.72 -61.29
N LEU A 313 -0.06 -3.00 -61.45
CA LEU A 313 -0.11 -3.65 -62.75
C LEU A 313 -1.55 -3.79 -63.24
N LYS A 314 -1.74 -3.60 -64.56
CA LYS A 314 -2.99 -3.95 -65.24
C LYS A 314 -3.18 -5.47 -65.20
N GLU A 315 -4.43 -5.91 -65.23
CA GLU A 315 -4.82 -7.34 -65.14
C GLU A 315 -4.09 -8.23 -66.17
N THR A 316 -3.84 -7.74 -67.39
CA THR A 316 -3.09 -8.46 -68.42
C THR A 316 -1.64 -8.72 -68.01
N ASN A 317 -0.98 -7.70 -67.46
CA ASN A 317 0.40 -7.81 -66.96
C ASN A 317 0.44 -8.69 -65.72
N GLU A 318 -0.50 -8.49 -64.78
CA GLU A 318 -0.59 -9.30 -63.57
C GLU A 318 -0.76 -10.80 -63.88
N ARG A 319 -1.57 -11.15 -64.88
CA ARG A 319 -1.69 -12.54 -65.38
C ARG A 319 -0.38 -13.06 -65.96
N LYS A 320 0.30 -12.27 -66.79
CA LYS A 320 1.60 -12.62 -67.38
C LYS A 320 2.64 -12.90 -66.31
N TYR A 321 2.82 -11.98 -65.35
CA TYR A 321 3.81 -12.14 -64.27
C TYR A 321 3.41 -13.23 -63.26
N SER A 322 2.10 -13.42 -63.01
CA SER A 322 1.62 -14.58 -62.24
C SER A 322 1.99 -15.91 -62.90
N ALA A 323 1.85 -16.01 -64.22
CA ALA A 323 2.21 -17.21 -64.97
C ALA A 323 3.74 -17.44 -64.94
N LEU A 324 4.54 -16.38 -65.00
CA LEU A 324 5.99 -16.45 -64.82
C LEU A 324 6.34 -17.02 -63.44
N PHE A 325 5.73 -16.52 -62.35
CA PHE A 325 5.96 -17.06 -61.02
C PHE A 325 5.52 -18.53 -60.90
N LEU A 326 4.37 -18.89 -61.46
CA LEU A 326 3.84 -20.24 -61.42
C LEU A 326 4.74 -21.25 -62.17
N LYS A 327 5.33 -20.84 -63.30
CA LYS A 327 6.31 -21.64 -64.07
C LYS A 327 7.48 -22.11 -63.20
N TYR A 328 7.84 -21.34 -62.17
CA TYR A 328 8.92 -21.65 -61.24
C TYR A 328 8.43 -22.14 -59.86
N GLY A 329 7.16 -22.56 -59.74
CA GLY A 329 6.61 -23.13 -58.51
C GLY A 329 6.24 -22.10 -57.43
N ILE A 330 6.25 -20.79 -57.75
CA ILE A 330 5.76 -19.75 -56.84
C ILE A 330 4.24 -19.64 -57.05
N ALA A 331 3.48 -20.21 -56.12
CA ALA A 331 2.02 -20.31 -56.20
C ALA A 331 1.32 -18.95 -56.30
N LYS A 332 0.05 -18.94 -56.76
CA LYS A 332 -0.73 -17.71 -56.92
C LYS A 332 -0.98 -16.98 -55.59
N ASN A 333 -1.18 -17.75 -54.53
CA ASN A 333 -1.40 -17.27 -53.16
C ASN A 333 -0.09 -17.05 -52.38
N ASN A 334 1.08 -17.20 -53.01
CA ASN A 334 2.34 -16.80 -52.40
C ASN A 334 2.50 -15.28 -52.53
N TYR A 335 2.14 -14.56 -51.47
CA TYR A 335 2.32 -13.12 -51.36
C TYR A 335 3.71 -12.81 -50.84
N PHE A 336 4.36 -11.83 -51.46
CA PHE A 336 5.70 -11.41 -51.09
C PHE A 336 6.00 -10.02 -51.63
N SER A 337 6.94 -9.32 -50.98
CA SER A 337 7.66 -8.21 -51.58
C SER A 337 9.06 -8.64 -51.98
N PHE A 338 9.54 -8.06 -53.08
CA PHE A 338 10.89 -8.19 -53.58
C PHE A 338 11.47 -6.80 -53.78
N ASP A 339 12.54 -6.54 -53.06
CA ASP A 339 13.29 -5.29 -53.10
C ASP A 339 14.70 -5.58 -53.60
N LYS A 340 15.15 -4.81 -54.60
CA LYS A 340 16.49 -4.92 -55.18
C LYS A 340 17.16 -3.56 -55.23
N SER A 341 18.44 -3.53 -54.84
CA SER A 341 19.35 -2.41 -55.06
C SER A 341 20.71 -2.96 -55.49
N GLN A 342 21.11 -2.68 -56.73
CA GLN A 342 22.28 -3.29 -57.36
C GLN A 342 22.25 -4.81 -57.19
N ASN A 343 23.27 -5.43 -56.59
CA ASN A 343 23.29 -6.88 -56.36
C ASN A 343 22.71 -7.30 -55.01
N HIS A 344 22.11 -6.40 -54.24
CA HIS A 344 21.48 -6.74 -52.97
C HIS A 344 19.98 -6.97 -53.16
N ILE A 345 19.47 -8.02 -52.51
CA ILE A 345 18.06 -8.38 -52.58
C ILE A 345 17.47 -8.66 -51.20
N VAL A 346 16.23 -8.24 -51.01
CA VAL A 346 15.42 -8.53 -49.83
C VAL A 346 14.09 -9.08 -50.30
N ILE A 347 13.69 -10.25 -49.80
CA ILE A 347 12.40 -10.87 -50.13
C ILE A 347 11.64 -11.14 -48.85
N ILE A 348 10.48 -10.52 -48.66
CA ILE A 348 9.64 -10.70 -47.47
C ILE A 348 8.38 -11.45 -47.90
N ASN A 349 8.10 -12.61 -47.30
CA ASN A 349 6.93 -13.43 -47.60
C ASN A 349 5.80 -13.12 -46.58
N GLU A 350 4.54 -13.10 -47.03
CA GLU A 350 3.38 -12.71 -46.21
C GLU A 350 2.17 -13.64 -46.34
N PRO A 351 1.43 -13.83 -45.24
CA PRO A 351 1.87 -14.54 -44.05
C PRO A 351 2.10 -16.04 -44.33
N ILE A 352 3.20 -16.58 -43.77
CA ILE A 352 3.56 -17.99 -43.92
C ILE A 352 2.86 -18.83 -42.85
N ARG A 353 2.10 -19.85 -43.27
CA ARG A 353 1.56 -20.87 -42.36
C ARG A 353 2.64 -21.89 -42.04
N LEU A 354 3.20 -21.82 -40.84
CA LEU A 354 4.34 -22.65 -40.45
C LEU A 354 3.97 -24.02 -39.91
N ASP A 355 2.73 -24.25 -39.48
CA ASP A 355 2.33 -25.53 -38.88
C ASP A 355 2.59 -26.71 -39.84
N GLU A 356 2.21 -26.54 -41.11
CA GLU A 356 2.43 -27.55 -42.15
C GLU A 356 3.93 -27.73 -42.45
N LEU A 357 4.66 -26.61 -42.62
CA LEU A 357 6.10 -26.61 -42.85
C LEU A 357 6.84 -27.34 -41.73
N VAL A 358 6.49 -27.04 -40.49
CA VAL A 358 7.10 -27.61 -39.29
C VAL A 358 6.87 -29.12 -39.20
N ASN A 359 5.65 -29.57 -39.48
CA ASN A 359 5.35 -31.00 -39.54
C ASN A 359 6.14 -31.72 -40.63
N GLU A 360 6.30 -31.08 -41.80
CA GLU A 360 7.11 -31.64 -42.88
C GLU A 360 8.60 -31.65 -42.52
N LEU A 361 9.12 -30.59 -41.89
CA LEU A 361 10.50 -30.51 -41.39
C LEU A 361 10.79 -31.59 -40.34
N LYS A 362 9.83 -31.94 -39.47
CA LYS A 362 9.94 -33.09 -38.56
C LYS A 362 10.00 -34.40 -39.33
N THR A 363 9.07 -34.58 -40.26
CA THR A 363 8.94 -35.82 -41.04
C THR A 363 10.20 -36.12 -41.84
N VAL A 364 10.83 -35.10 -42.43
CA VAL A 364 12.10 -35.26 -43.16
C VAL A 364 13.34 -35.31 -42.26
N GLY A 365 13.16 -35.29 -40.93
CA GLY A 365 14.23 -35.34 -39.94
C GLY A 365 15.08 -34.06 -39.85
N PHE A 366 14.58 -32.94 -40.37
CA PHE A 366 15.29 -31.67 -40.32
C PHE A 366 15.29 -31.06 -38.92
N ILE A 367 14.17 -31.16 -38.20
CA ILE A 367 14.05 -30.83 -36.77
C ILE A 367 13.49 -32.03 -36.01
N ARG A 368 13.75 -32.15 -34.71
CA ARG A 368 13.14 -33.22 -33.90
C ARG A 368 11.81 -32.73 -33.30
N SER A 369 11.79 -31.50 -32.81
CA SER A 369 10.62 -30.85 -32.22
C SER A 369 10.50 -29.38 -32.60
N VAL A 370 9.29 -28.82 -32.47
CA VAL A 370 9.02 -27.37 -32.55
C VAL A 370 9.56 -26.61 -31.36
N ASN A 371 9.79 -27.34 -30.26
CA ASN A 371 10.34 -26.79 -29.03
C ASN A 371 11.88 -26.75 -29.06
N ASP A 372 12.50 -27.34 -30.09
CA ASP A 372 13.94 -27.26 -30.25
C ASP A 372 14.32 -25.88 -30.78
N LYS A 373 15.37 -25.30 -30.18
CA LYS A 373 15.99 -24.10 -30.73
C LYS A 373 16.76 -24.47 -32.00
N VAL A 374 16.29 -23.98 -33.14
CA VAL A 374 16.91 -24.25 -34.44
C VAL A 374 16.94 -22.95 -35.23
N SER A 375 18.14 -22.57 -35.67
CA SER A 375 18.36 -21.43 -36.57
C SER A 375 18.84 -21.93 -37.92
N ILE A 376 18.25 -21.38 -38.97
CA ILE A 376 18.53 -21.73 -40.37
C ILE A 376 18.76 -20.44 -41.14
N GLU A 377 19.93 -20.29 -41.73
CA GLU A 377 20.23 -19.20 -42.65
C GLU A 377 20.02 -19.69 -44.09
N LEU A 378 19.23 -18.94 -44.87
CA LEU A 378 18.74 -19.32 -46.19
C LEU A 378 19.41 -18.51 -47.30
N ASN A 379 20.68 -18.76 -47.59
CA ASN A 379 21.40 -17.98 -48.61
C ASN A 379 21.08 -18.38 -50.06
N GLY A 380 20.08 -19.23 -50.28
CA GLY A 380 19.71 -19.76 -51.59
C GLY A 380 20.63 -20.87 -52.05
N TYR A 381 21.89 -20.57 -52.38
CA TYR A 381 22.89 -21.56 -52.81
C TYR A 381 23.45 -22.40 -51.67
N THR A 382 23.48 -21.83 -50.47
CA THR A 382 23.95 -22.50 -49.26
C THR A 382 22.89 -22.36 -48.17
N MET A 383 22.95 -23.26 -47.20
CA MET A 383 22.10 -23.22 -46.03
C MET A 383 22.92 -23.58 -44.82
N ILE A 384 22.83 -22.77 -43.77
CA ILE A 384 23.55 -22.98 -42.52
C ILE A 384 22.50 -23.31 -41.46
N LYS A 385 22.62 -24.49 -40.83
CA LYS A 385 21.76 -24.91 -39.74
C LYS A 385 22.57 -24.92 -38.46
N ASN A 386 22.20 -24.11 -37.47
CA ASN A 386 22.90 -23.98 -36.19
C ASN A 386 24.42 -23.79 -36.36
N GLY A 387 24.84 -22.95 -37.31
CA GLY A 387 26.25 -22.69 -37.61
C GLY A 387 26.94 -23.73 -38.52
N ALA A 388 26.28 -24.84 -38.87
CA ALA A 388 26.84 -25.87 -39.75
C ALA A 388 26.25 -25.81 -41.17
N SER A 389 27.12 -25.72 -42.17
CA SER A 389 26.73 -25.75 -43.59
C SER A 389 26.16 -27.10 -44.01
N LEU A 390 25.06 -27.07 -44.78
CA LEU A 390 24.45 -28.27 -45.33
C LEU A 390 25.06 -28.65 -46.68
N THR A 391 25.02 -29.95 -46.99
CA THR A 391 25.42 -30.50 -48.29
C THR A 391 24.50 -30.01 -49.42
N PRO A 392 24.99 -29.83 -50.67
CA PRO A 392 24.16 -29.35 -51.79
C PRO A 392 22.86 -30.13 -52.02
N GLU A 393 22.87 -31.45 -51.86
CA GLU A 393 21.66 -32.30 -51.99
C GLU A 393 20.58 -31.93 -50.96
N LYS A 394 21.00 -31.68 -49.72
CA LYS A 394 20.12 -31.23 -48.63
C LYS A 394 19.62 -29.81 -48.90
N VAL A 395 20.48 -28.91 -49.35
CA VAL A 395 20.08 -27.54 -49.74
C VAL A 395 19.00 -27.59 -50.81
N SER A 396 19.16 -28.42 -51.84
CA SER A 396 18.15 -28.59 -52.90
C SER A 396 16.82 -29.08 -52.35
N LYS A 397 16.86 -30.14 -51.54
CA LYS A 397 15.66 -30.71 -50.93
C LYS A 397 14.92 -29.68 -50.08
N TYR A 398 15.64 -28.91 -49.27
CA TYR A 398 15.03 -27.93 -48.38
C TYR A 398 14.58 -26.66 -49.10
N ASN A 399 15.28 -26.19 -50.13
CA ASN A 399 14.79 -25.11 -50.98
C ASN A 399 13.46 -25.45 -51.63
N ALA A 400 13.31 -26.67 -52.17
CA ALA A 400 12.05 -27.13 -52.75
C ALA A 400 10.93 -27.21 -51.69
N LEU A 401 11.25 -27.73 -50.50
CA LEU A 401 10.32 -27.81 -49.37
C LEU A 401 9.89 -26.42 -48.89
N PHE A 402 10.81 -25.48 -48.74
CA PHE A 402 10.51 -24.10 -48.37
C PHE A 402 9.64 -23.41 -49.41
N LEU A 403 9.94 -23.60 -50.69
CA LEU A 403 9.14 -23.03 -51.78
C LEU A 403 7.71 -23.57 -51.80
N LYS A 404 7.53 -24.88 -51.56
CA LYS A 404 6.21 -25.52 -51.39
C LYS A 404 5.40 -24.86 -50.27
N HIS A 405 6.07 -24.38 -49.23
CA HIS A 405 5.48 -23.65 -48.10
C HIS A 405 5.55 -22.13 -48.25
N ASN A 406 5.61 -21.64 -49.49
CA ASN A 406 5.61 -20.23 -49.85
C ASN A 406 6.79 -19.41 -49.28
N ILE A 407 7.91 -20.05 -48.99
CA ILE A 407 9.14 -19.39 -48.55
C ILE A 407 10.13 -19.35 -49.71
N ILE A 408 10.40 -18.14 -50.19
CA ILE A 408 11.43 -17.91 -51.20
C ILE A 408 12.76 -17.68 -50.47
N ALA A 409 13.71 -18.60 -50.64
CA ALA A 409 15.06 -18.45 -50.09
C ALA A 409 15.75 -17.21 -50.70
N ALA A 410 16.53 -16.48 -49.88
CA ALA A 410 17.22 -15.26 -50.28
C ALA A 410 18.38 -14.95 -49.31
N PRO A 411 19.54 -14.47 -49.80
CA PRO A 411 20.71 -14.11 -48.98
C PRO A 411 20.34 -13.34 -47.72
N GLY A 412 20.87 -13.76 -46.57
CA GLY A 412 20.66 -13.10 -45.27
C GLY A 412 19.30 -13.38 -44.61
N LYS A 413 18.39 -14.11 -45.26
CA LYS A 413 17.13 -14.55 -44.66
C LYS A 413 17.38 -15.67 -43.66
N ILE A 414 16.66 -15.64 -42.55
CA ILE A 414 16.70 -16.66 -41.50
C ILE A 414 15.32 -17.25 -41.24
N ILE A 415 15.31 -18.51 -40.80
CA ILE A 415 14.20 -19.17 -40.12
C ILE A 415 14.74 -19.60 -38.75
N GLU A 416 14.16 -19.09 -37.68
CA GLU A 416 14.54 -19.46 -36.32
C GLU A 416 13.33 -19.95 -35.53
N PHE A 417 13.42 -21.17 -35.04
CA PHE A 417 12.54 -21.75 -34.02
C PHE A 417 13.12 -21.39 -32.65
N MET A 418 12.37 -20.64 -31.86
CA MET A 418 12.84 -20.10 -30.57
C MET A 418 12.59 -21.04 -29.39
N GLY A 419 11.89 -22.16 -29.64
CA GLY A 419 11.34 -23.05 -28.62
C GLY A 419 9.94 -22.63 -28.17
N ASN A 420 9.24 -23.52 -27.46
CA ASN A 420 7.87 -23.31 -26.95
C ASN A 420 6.87 -22.83 -28.01
N GLY A 421 6.99 -23.34 -29.25
CA GLY A 421 6.11 -22.97 -30.37
C GLY A 421 6.39 -21.60 -31.01
N GLY A 422 7.31 -20.79 -30.46
CA GLY A 422 7.69 -19.51 -31.04
C GLY A 422 8.65 -19.64 -32.23
N TYR A 423 8.50 -18.77 -33.23
CA TYR A 423 9.37 -18.75 -34.41
C TYR A 423 9.48 -17.35 -35.05
N LYS A 424 10.49 -17.17 -35.90
CA LYS A 424 10.59 -16.01 -36.80
C LYS A 424 11.17 -16.39 -38.15
N ILE A 425 10.66 -15.74 -39.21
CA ILE A 425 11.13 -15.88 -40.59
C ILE A 425 11.35 -14.49 -41.19
N GLY A 426 12.50 -14.27 -41.81
CA GLY A 426 12.82 -13.02 -42.49
C GLY A 426 14.23 -12.55 -42.17
N TYR A 427 14.41 -11.29 -41.80
CA TYR A 427 15.72 -10.66 -41.63
C TYR A 427 15.86 -10.06 -40.24
N SER A 428 16.92 -10.45 -39.52
CA SER A 428 17.25 -9.88 -38.21
C SER A 428 18.01 -8.57 -38.39
N LEU A 429 17.47 -7.46 -37.90
CA LEU A 429 18.12 -6.13 -37.90
C LEU A 429 18.97 -5.89 -36.65
N GLY A 430 19.07 -6.88 -35.77
CA GLY A 430 19.73 -6.79 -34.48
C GLY A 430 19.06 -7.72 -33.45
N PRO A 431 19.51 -7.70 -32.18
CA PRO A 431 19.01 -8.64 -31.17
C PRO A 431 17.53 -8.49 -30.83
N LYS A 432 16.92 -7.32 -31.11
CA LYS A 432 15.53 -7.00 -30.76
C LYS A 432 14.65 -6.61 -31.95
N SER A 433 15.17 -6.68 -33.17
CA SER A 433 14.47 -6.16 -34.34
C SER A 433 14.53 -7.16 -35.49
N HIS A 434 13.39 -7.38 -36.13
CA HIS A 434 13.20 -8.40 -37.16
C HIS A 434 12.20 -7.90 -38.20
N ILE A 435 12.48 -8.12 -39.48
CA ILE A 435 11.54 -7.88 -40.57
C ILE A 435 11.04 -9.23 -41.08
N GLY A 436 9.71 -9.38 -41.15
CA GLY A 436 9.04 -10.58 -41.64
C GLY A 436 8.07 -11.13 -40.59
N THR A 437 7.78 -12.44 -40.66
CA THR A 437 6.86 -13.07 -39.73
C THR A 437 7.56 -13.36 -38.40
N TRP A 438 6.96 -12.94 -37.28
CA TRP A 438 7.43 -13.25 -35.93
C TRP A 438 6.26 -13.67 -35.04
N VAL A 439 6.33 -14.86 -34.48
CA VAL A 439 5.36 -15.40 -33.51
C VAL A 439 6.09 -15.67 -32.21
N PHE A 440 5.65 -15.01 -31.14
CA PHE A 440 6.22 -15.22 -29.81
C PHE A 440 5.78 -16.58 -29.24
N PRO A 441 6.64 -17.25 -28.47
CA PRO A 441 6.21 -18.42 -27.70
C PRO A 441 5.14 -18.00 -26.70
N ASN A 442 4.11 -18.84 -26.55
CA ASN A 442 3.04 -18.66 -25.57
C ASN A 442 3.52 -18.95 -24.15
#